data_AF-A0A7V5KCC6-F1
#
_entry.id   AF-A0A7V5KCC6-F1
#
_cell.length_a   1.000
_cell.length_b   1.000
_cell.length_c   1.000
_cell.angle_alpha   90.00
_cell.angle_beta   90.00
_cell.angle_gamma   90.00
#
_symmetry.space_group_name_H-M   'P 1'
#
loop_
_entity.id
_entity.type
_entity.pdbx_description
1 polymer ?
#
loop_
_entity_poly.entity_id
_entity_poly.type
_entity_poly.pdbx_seq_one_letter_code
_entity_poly.pdbx_strand_id
1 'polypeptide(L)'
;FMYGDGAVVPNPTAGQLASIAASTAQTMKNLTGEEPKVAMLSFSTKGSAKHEDVDKVTEALELLKKDFPDLKVDGELQVDAAIVPQVAASKAPGSVVAGEANVLIFPDLDAGNIAYKLTQRLAGATATGPIVQGLAKPANDLSRGCSANDIVDVTAIALLMKG
;
A
#
# COMPACT_ATOMS: atom_id res chain seq x y z
N PHE A 1 4.09 3.44 -8.19
CA PHE A 1 3.52 2.57 -7.14
C PHE A 1 3.69 3.23 -5.78
N MET A 2 2.71 3.07 -4.88
CA MET A 2 2.87 3.33 -3.46
C MET A 2 2.74 2.04 -2.65
N TYR A 3 3.60 1.90 -1.64
CA TYR A 3 3.68 0.73 -0.76
C TYR A 3 3.25 1.18 0.63
N GLY A 4 2.35 0.46 1.29
CA GLY A 4 1.90 0.80 2.65
C GLY A 4 1.52 -0.44 3.48
N ASP A 5 1.91 -0.61 4.73
CA ASP A 5 2.97 0.08 5.45
C ASP A 5 4.30 -0.69 5.29
N GLY A 6 5.41 0.03 5.18
CA GLY A 6 6.78 -0.53 5.13
C GLY A 6 7.70 -0.03 6.23
N ALA A 7 7.22 0.80 7.18
CA ALA A 7 8.08 1.47 8.16
C ALA A 7 7.56 1.60 9.60
N VAL A 8 6.24 1.62 9.87
CA VAL A 8 5.74 2.13 11.17
C VAL A 8 5.05 1.08 12.05
N VAL A 9 4.03 0.37 11.54
CA VAL A 9 3.13 -0.49 12.32
C VAL A 9 3.48 -1.95 12.08
N PRO A 10 4.11 -2.66 13.05
CA PRO A 10 4.59 -4.03 12.84
C PRO A 10 3.50 -5.02 12.44
N ASN A 11 2.42 -5.08 13.21
CA ASN A 11 1.31 -6.02 13.04
C ASN A 11 -0.01 -5.23 13.13
N PRO A 12 -0.46 -4.60 12.03
CA PRO A 12 -1.65 -3.78 12.04
C PRO A 12 -2.90 -4.64 12.33
N THR A 13 -3.84 -4.13 13.10
CA THR A 13 -5.20 -4.69 13.16
C THR A 13 -5.94 -4.44 11.85
N ALA A 14 -7.07 -5.13 11.59
CA ALA A 14 -7.87 -4.89 10.40
C ALA A 14 -8.26 -3.41 10.21
N GLY A 15 -8.68 -2.74 11.29
CA GLY A 15 -9.00 -1.31 11.25
C GLY A 15 -7.79 -0.41 10.98
N GLN A 16 -6.61 -0.75 11.53
CA GLN A 16 -5.37 -0.03 11.20
C GLN A 16 -4.97 -0.25 9.75
N LEU A 17 -5.10 -1.47 9.23
CA LEU A 17 -4.79 -1.81 7.84
C LEU A 17 -5.72 -1.07 6.87
N ALA A 18 -7.01 -0.96 7.21
CA ALA A 18 -7.97 -0.12 6.48
C ALA A 18 -7.56 1.37 6.49
N SER A 19 -7.16 1.90 7.64
CA SER A 19 -6.69 3.29 7.77
C SER A 19 -5.41 3.56 6.97
N ILE A 20 -4.46 2.61 6.97
CA ILE A 20 -3.23 2.66 6.17
C ILE A 20 -3.58 2.71 4.68
N ALA A 21 -4.49 1.84 4.22
CA ALA A 21 -4.91 1.79 2.83
C ALA A 21 -5.55 3.10 2.36
N ALA A 22 -6.49 3.65 3.14
CA ALA A 22 -7.14 4.93 2.82
C ALA A 22 -6.14 6.09 2.77
N SER A 23 -5.23 6.16 3.74
CA SER A 23 -4.18 7.19 3.79
C SER A 23 -3.22 7.08 2.60
N THR A 24 -2.83 5.86 2.24
CA THR A 24 -1.91 5.61 1.12
C THR A 24 -2.56 5.94 -0.21
N ALA A 25 -3.85 5.60 -0.38
CA ALA A 25 -4.63 5.97 -1.55
C ALA A 25 -4.75 7.49 -1.73
N GLN A 26 -5.02 8.22 -0.63
CA GLN A 26 -5.08 9.67 -0.66
C GLN A 26 -3.72 10.28 -1.02
N THR A 27 -2.63 9.72 -0.46
CA THR A 27 -1.27 10.14 -0.77
C THR A 27 -0.94 9.92 -2.25
N MET A 28 -1.35 8.78 -2.82
CA MET A 28 -1.19 8.49 -4.26
C MET A 28 -1.82 9.58 -5.11
N LYS A 29 -3.10 9.86 -4.84
CA LYS A 29 -3.85 10.88 -5.56
C LYS A 29 -3.22 12.27 -5.42
N ASN A 30 -2.83 12.66 -4.20
CA ASN A 30 -2.30 13.99 -3.94
C ASN A 30 -0.91 14.23 -4.56
N LEU A 31 -0.02 13.25 -4.51
CA LEU A 31 1.36 13.41 -4.98
C LEU A 31 1.50 13.19 -6.49
N THR A 32 0.69 12.31 -7.07
CA THR A 32 0.86 11.89 -8.49
C THR A 32 -0.27 12.36 -9.40
N GLY A 33 -1.45 12.69 -8.84
CA GLY A 33 -2.66 12.95 -9.61
C GLY A 33 -3.32 11.69 -10.21
N GLU A 34 -2.73 10.50 -10.02
CA GLU A 34 -3.30 9.25 -10.51
C GLU A 34 -4.46 8.77 -9.64
N GLU A 35 -5.43 8.09 -10.26
CA GLU A 35 -6.51 7.42 -9.56
C GLU A 35 -5.95 6.22 -8.77
N PRO A 36 -6.15 6.15 -7.44
CA PRO A 36 -5.65 5.05 -6.64
C PRO A 36 -6.41 3.77 -6.93
N LYS A 37 -5.69 2.72 -7.33
CA LYS A 37 -6.16 1.34 -7.45
C LYS A 37 -5.47 0.50 -6.38
N VAL A 38 -6.19 0.30 -5.28
CA VAL A 38 -5.66 -0.24 -4.02
C VAL A 38 -5.84 -1.75 -3.95
N ALA A 39 -4.72 -2.48 -3.90
CA ALA A 39 -4.71 -3.91 -3.67
C ALA A 39 -4.37 -4.20 -2.19
N MET A 40 -5.30 -4.82 -1.48
CA MET A 40 -5.07 -5.36 -0.14
C MET A 40 -4.35 -6.71 -0.27
N LEU A 41 -3.05 -6.74 0.00
CA LEU A 41 -2.20 -7.89 -0.28
C LEU A 41 -2.30 -8.98 0.79
N SER A 42 -2.18 -10.22 0.33
CA SER A 42 -2.11 -11.42 1.16
C SER A 42 -1.32 -12.50 0.42
N PHE A 43 -0.99 -13.60 1.11
CA PHE A 43 -0.55 -14.82 0.44
C PHE A 43 -1.73 -15.58 -0.23
N SER A 44 -2.98 -15.18 0.03
CA SER A 44 -4.19 -15.68 -0.64
C SER A 44 -4.69 -14.72 -1.72
N THR A 45 -5.41 -15.25 -2.70
CA THR A 45 -6.26 -14.48 -3.62
C THR A 45 -7.68 -15.01 -3.54
N LYS A 46 -8.65 -14.16 -3.17
CA LYS A 46 -10.10 -14.46 -3.22
C LYS A 46 -10.49 -15.80 -2.57
N GLY A 47 -9.93 -16.08 -1.39
CA GLY A 47 -10.20 -17.29 -0.61
C GLY A 47 -9.43 -18.54 -1.05
N SER A 48 -8.37 -18.40 -1.86
CA SER A 48 -7.51 -19.53 -2.24
C SER A 48 -6.86 -20.24 -1.04
N ALA A 49 -6.71 -19.54 0.09
CA ALA A 49 -6.29 -20.10 1.37
C ALA A 49 -7.20 -19.58 2.48
N LYS A 50 -7.24 -20.30 3.61
CA LYS A 50 -7.96 -19.90 4.83
C LYS A 50 -6.99 -19.83 5.98
N HIS A 51 -6.90 -18.66 6.61
CA HIS A 51 -5.98 -18.38 7.70
C HIS A 51 -6.39 -17.09 8.41
N GLU A 52 -6.04 -16.93 9.69
CA GLU A 52 -6.35 -15.70 10.45
C GLU A 52 -5.75 -14.43 9.80
N ASP A 53 -4.57 -14.55 9.18
CA ASP A 53 -3.96 -13.45 8.43
C ASP A 53 -4.73 -13.07 7.16
N VAL A 54 -5.40 -14.03 6.53
CA VAL A 54 -6.29 -13.78 5.39
C VAL A 54 -7.58 -13.10 5.87
N ASP A 55 -8.11 -13.55 7.01
CA ASP A 55 -9.32 -12.98 7.62
C ASP A 55 -9.09 -11.51 7.99
N LYS A 56 -7.93 -11.18 8.58
CA LYS A 56 -7.50 -9.80 8.88
C LYS A 56 -7.55 -8.88 7.65
N VAL A 57 -7.05 -9.34 6.51
CA VAL A 57 -7.04 -8.55 5.26
C VAL A 57 -8.44 -8.40 4.69
N THR A 58 -9.25 -9.45 4.79
CA THR A 58 -10.64 -9.45 4.33
C THR A 58 -11.51 -8.52 5.17
N GLU A 59 -11.37 -8.55 6.50
CA GLU A 59 -12.04 -7.62 7.41
C GLU A 59 -11.65 -6.17 7.12
N ALA A 60 -10.35 -5.91 6.90
CA ALA A 60 -9.87 -4.58 6.52
C ALA A 60 -10.50 -4.09 5.19
N LEU A 61 -10.66 -4.98 4.22
CA LEU A 61 -11.32 -4.67 2.95
C LEU A 61 -12.80 -4.32 3.13
N GLU A 62 -13.51 -5.03 4.00
CA GLU A 62 -14.92 -4.75 4.31
C GLU A 62 -15.08 -3.37 4.95
N LEU A 63 -14.21 -3.03 5.92
CA LEU A 63 -14.17 -1.71 6.53
C LEU A 63 -13.90 -0.60 5.50
N LEU A 64 -12.92 -0.81 4.61
CA LEU A 64 -12.61 0.15 3.54
C LEU A 64 -13.79 0.38 2.60
N LYS A 65 -14.44 -0.68 2.13
CA LYS A 65 -15.60 -0.57 1.21
C LYS A 65 -16.79 0.12 1.88
N LYS A 66 -16.95 -0.05 3.19
CA LYS A 66 -17.99 0.62 3.96
C LYS A 66 -17.70 2.11 4.16
N ASP A 67 -16.48 2.45 4.57
CA ASP A 67 -16.12 3.81 4.97
C ASP A 67 -15.72 4.70 3.76
N PHE A 68 -15.25 4.08 2.68
CA PHE A 68 -14.80 4.74 1.44
C PHE A 68 -15.39 4.04 0.20
N PRO A 69 -16.72 4.10 -0.02
CA PRO A 69 -17.40 3.33 -1.08
C PRO A 69 -16.94 3.69 -2.51
N ASP A 70 -16.41 4.89 -2.72
CA ASP A 70 -15.91 5.34 -4.03
C ASP A 70 -14.45 4.95 -4.30
N LEU A 71 -13.72 4.46 -3.29
CA LEU A 71 -12.34 4.06 -3.45
C LEU A 71 -12.26 2.77 -4.27
N LYS A 72 -11.45 2.78 -5.35
CA LYS A 72 -11.14 1.56 -6.10
C LYS A 72 -10.21 0.68 -5.28
N VAL A 73 -10.79 -0.22 -4.52
CA VAL A 73 -10.09 -1.18 -3.65
C VAL A 73 -10.58 -2.59 -3.89
N ASP A 74 -9.64 -3.53 -3.90
CA ASP A 74 -9.97 -4.95 -3.86
C ASP A 74 -8.95 -5.78 -3.09
N GLY A 75 -9.39 -6.97 -2.69
CA GLY A 75 -8.66 -7.85 -1.80
C GLY A 75 -9.42 -9.14 -1.51
N GLU A 76 -8.84 -10.05 -0.75
CA GLU A 76 -7.38 -10.15 -0.56
C GLU A 76 -6.74 -10.67 -1.86
N LEU A 77 -5.54 -10.18 -2.19
CA LEU A 77 -4.85 -10.53 -3.45
C LEU A 77 -3.39 -10.92 -3.21
N GLN A 78 -2.91 -11.95 -3.90
CA GLN A 78 -1.48 -12.14 -4.10
C GLN A 78 -0.94 -11.04 -5.03
N VAL A 79 0.34 -10.70 -4.88
CA VAL A 79 0.94 -9.59 -5.64
C VAL A 79 0.92 -9.82 -7.16
N ASP A 80 1.04 -11.07 -7.60
CA ASP A 80 0.94 -11.44 -9.02
C ASP A 80 -0.46 -11.14 -9.58
N ALA A 81 -1.53 -11.49 -8.85
CA ALA A 81 -2.90 -11.11 -9.18
C ALA A 81 -3.11 -9.59 -9.12
N ALA A 82 -2.44 -8.88 -8.21
CA ALA A 82 -2.58 -7.44 -8.09
C ALA A 82 -2.00 -6.66 -9.29
N ILE A 83 -0.88 -7.11 -9.88
CA ILE A 83 -0.13 -6.31 -10.86
C ILE A 83 0.04 -6.94 -12.25
N VAL A 84 -0.27 -8.22 -12.44
CA VAL A 84 -0.12 -8.91 -13.73
C VAL A 84 -1.50 -9.19 -14.34
N PRO A 85 -1.92 -8.49 -15.42
CA PRO A 85 -3.27 -8.63 -16.01
C PRO A 85 -3.65 -10.08 -16.34
N GLN A 86 -2.71 -10.86 -16.87
CA GLN A 86 -2.95 -12.26 -17.21
C GLN A 86 -3.25 -13.13 -15.98
N VAL A 87 -2.56 -12.88 -14.85
CA VAL A 87 -2.80 -13.61 -13.61
C VAL A 87 -4.11 -13.14 -12.97
N ALA A 88 -4.38 -11.84 -13.00
CA ALA A 88 -5.63 -11.24 -12.52
C ALA A 88 -6.86 -11.84 -13.22
N ALA A 89 -6.82 -11.97 -14.55
CA ALA A 89 -7.91 -12.57 -15.33
C ALA A 89 -8.23 -14.01 -14.89
N SER A 90 -7.24 -14.74 -14.39
CA SER A 90 -7.42 -16.12 -13.91
C SER A 90 -7.80 -16.19 -12.43
N LYS A 91 -7.14 -15.42 -11.55
CA LYS A 91 -7.25 -15.56 -10.09
C LYS A 91 -8.28 -14.61 -9.45
N ALA A 92 -8.56 -13.47 -10.09
CA ALA A 92 -9.46 -12.45 -9.57
C ALA A 92 -10.35 -11.86 -10.69
N PRO A 93 -11.08 -12.69 -11.46
CA PRO A 93 -11.94 -12.21 -12.53
C PRO A 93 -13.01 -11.24 -11.99
N GLY A 94 -13.21 -10.12 -12.70
CA GLY A 94 -14.18 -9.09 -12.31
C GLY A 94 -13.70 -8.12 -11.22
N SER A 95 -12.47 -8.26 -10.73
CA SER A 95 -11.87 -7.27 -9.85
C SER A 95 -11.69 -5.93 -10.57
N VAL A 96 -11.97 -4.83 -9.87
CA VAL A 96 -11.80 -3.46 -10.39
C VAL A 96 -10.37 -2.93 -10.24
N VAL A 97 -9.48 -3.70 -9.60
CA VAL A 97 -8.09 -3.33 -9.30
C VAL A 97 -7.08 -4.37 -9.79
N ALA A 98 -7.40 -5.67 -9.72
CA ALA A 98 -6.45 -6.73 -10.03
C ALA A 98 -5.86 -6.60 -11.44
N GLY A 99 -4.54 -6.77 -11.55
CA GLY A 99 -3.77 -6.61 -12.78
C GLY A 99 -3.36 -5.17 -13.09
N GLU A 100 -3.93 -4.19 -12.39
CA GLU A 100 -3.74 -2.77 -12.65
C GLU A 100 -3.46 -1.96 -11.37
N ALA A 101 -3.21 -2.61 -10.24
CA ALA A 101 -2.98 -1.94 -8.96
C ALA A 101 -1.77 -1.00 -9.03
N ASN A 102 -1.89 0.20 -8.47
CA ASN A 102 -0.79 1.15 -8.30
C ASN A 102 -0.53 1.50 -6.82
N VAL A 103 -1.41 1.06 -5.92
CA VAL A 103 -1.25 1.14 -4.46
C VAL A 103 -1.28 -0.28 -3.88
N LEU A 104 -0.21 -0.66 -3.18
CA LEU A 104 0.00 -2.00 -2.64
C LEU A 104 0.01 -1.95 -1.11
N ILE A 105 -0.99 -2.58 -0.49
CA ILE A 105 -1.16 -2.58 0.96
C ILE A 105 -0.69 -3.92 1.53
N PHE A 106 0.42 -3.92 2.26
CA PHE A 106 1.04 -5.09 2.86
C PHE A 106 0.34 -5.48 4.17
N PRO A 107 0.20 -6.80 4.45
CA PRO A 107 -0.55 -7.28 5.62
C PRO A 107 0.15 -7.04 6.96
N ASP A 108 1.47 -6.79 6.93
CA ASP A 108 2.33 -6.51 8.07
C ASP A 108 3.64 -5.81 7.61
N LEU A 109 4.41 -5.36 8.59
CA LEU A 109 5.65 -4.62 8.36
C LEU A 109 6.77 -5.47 7.77
N ASP A 110 6.85 -6.75 8.11
CA ASP A 110 7.88 -7.63 7.55
C ASP A 110 7.69 -7.75 6.04
N ALA A 111 6.45 -8.02 5.59
CA ALA A 111 6.09 -8.08 4.19
C ALA A 111 6.39 -6.75 3.48
N GLY A 112 5.96 -5.61 4.04
CA GLY A 112 6.18 -4.30 3.45
C GLY A 112 7.66 -3.91 3.37
N ASN A 113 8.39 -4.07 4.47
CA ASN A 113 9.80 -3.67 4.58
C ASN A 113 10.70 -4.50 3.66
N ILE A 114 10.50 -5.82 3.66
CA ILE A 114 11.23 -6.74 2.79
C ILE A 114 10.91 -6.42 1.33
N ALA A 115 9.63 -6.26 0.97
CA ALA A 115 9.22 -6.06 -0.42
C ALA A 115 9.77 -4.77 -1.04
N TYR A 116 9.67 -3.61 -0.36
CA TYR A 116 10.19 -2.37 -0.96
C TYR A 116 11.71 -2.41 -1.08
N LYS A 117 12.43 -3.02 -0.12
CA LYS A 117 13.89 -3.16 -0.18
C LYS A 117 14.32 -4.10 -1.30
N LEU A 118 13.65 -5.24 -1.47
CA LEU A 118 13.90 -6.13 -2.61
C LEU A 118 13.62 -5.42 -3.94
N THR A 119 12.51 -4.68 -4.04
CA THR A 119 12.18 -3.91 -5.24
C THR A 119 13.27 -2.88 -5.56
N GLN A 120 13.76 -2.16 -4.54
CA GLN A 120 14.87 -1.22 -4.70
C GLN A 120 16.17 -1.92 -5.15
N ARG A 121 16.56 -3.01 -4.48
CA ARG A 121 17.88 -3.65 -4.66
C ARG A 121 17.96 -4.56 -5.88
N LEU A 122 16.90 -5.30 -6.17
CA LEU A 122 16.87 -6.28 -7.25
C LEU A 122 16.30 -5.71 -8.54
N ALA A 123 15.24 -4.91 -8.46
CA ALA A 123 14.60 -4.32 -9.65
C ALA A 123 15.18 -2.95 -10.04
N GLY A 124 16.14 -2.41 -9.25
CA GLY A 124 16.77 -1.12 -9.53
C GLY A 124 15.82 0.08 -9.39
N ALA A 125 14.69 -0.10 -8.71
CA ALA A 125 13.74 0.97 -8.49
C ALA A 125 14.29 2.02 -7.52
N THR A 126 13.92 3.29 -7.72
CA THR A 126 14.13 4.34 -6.72
C THR A 126 13.02 4.25 -5.67
N ALA A 127 13.40 4.20 -4.40
CA ALA A 127 12.47 4.20 -3.27
C ALA A 127 12.62 5.52 -2.51
N THR A 128 11.55 6.34 -2.50
CA THR A 128 11.51 7.63 -1.80
C THR A 128 10.64 7.49 -0.54
N GLY A 129 11.19 7.82 0.63
CA GLY A 129 10.48 7.73 1.91
C GLY A 129 11.41 7.51 3.11
N PRO A 130 10.86 7.15 4.29
CA PRO A 130 9.43 6.88 4.52
C PRO A 130 8.59 8.16 4.53
N ILE A 131 7.33 8.03 4.10
CA ILE A 131 6.33 9.10 4.14
C ILE A 131 5.34 8.74 5.24
N VAL A 132 5.35 9.47 6.35
CA VAL A 132 4.43 9.24 7.47
C VAL A 132 3.11 9.94 7.16
N GLN A 133 2.01 9.19 7.30
CA GLN A 133 0.67 9.60 6.89
C GLN A 133 -0.29 9.57 8.08
N GLY A 134 -1.45 10.24 7.95
CA GLY A 134 -2.50 10.25 8.99
C GLY A 134 -2.25 11.20 10.16
N LEU A 135 -1.17 11.99 10.14
CA LEU A 135 -0.89 13.00 11.15
C LEU A 135 -1.66 14.29 10.88
N ALA A 136 -2.04 15.01 11.95
CA ALA A 136 -2.70 16.32 11.84
C ALA A 136 -1.80 17.40 11.21
N LYS A 137 -0.48 17.22 11.23
CA LYS A 137 0.50 18.04 10.51
C LYS A 137 1.59 17.12 9.93
N PRO A 138 2.16 17.44 8.75
CA PRO A 138 3.22 16.63 8.17
C PRO A 138 4.43 16.54 9.10
N ALA A 139 4.89 15.32 9.36
CA ALA A 139 6.16 15.00 9.98
C ALA A 139 6.70 13.74 9.30
N ASN A 140 8.00 13.61 9.12
CA ASN A 140 8.61 12.43 8.53
C ASN A 140 9.87 12.05 9.33
N ASP A 141 10.12 10.75 9.47
CA ASP A 141 11.33 10.23 10.12
C ASP A 141 12.30 9.71 9.06
N LEU A 142 13.46 10.36 8.93
CA LEU A 142 14.46 10.00 7.93
C LEU A 142 15.42 8.95 8.50
N SER A 143 15.79 7.98 7.67
CA SER A 143 16.82 7.02 8.06
C SER A 143 18.14 7.72 8.39
N ARG A 144 18.86 7.22 9.40
CA ARG A 144 20.21 7.70 9.76
C ARG A 144 21.22 7.63 8.61
N GLY A 145 20.96 6.78 7.62
CA GLY A 145 21.79 6.63 6.42
C GLY A 145 21.28 7.37 5.18
N CYS A 146 20.34 8.31 5.32
CA CYS A 146 19.79 9.05 4.19
C CYS A 146 20.83 9.95 3.52
N SER A 147 20.69 10.12 2.20
CA SER A 147 21.47 11.04 1.40
C SER A 147 20.90 12.46 1.47
N ALA A 148 21.69 13.45 1.06
CA ALA A 148 21.19 14.83 0.93
C ALA A 148 19.98 14.93 -0.02
N ASN A 149 19.95 14.11 -1.07
CA ASN A 149 18.82 14.08 -2.00
C ASN A 149 17.57 13.51 -1.34
N ASP A 150 17.70 12.46 -0.51
CA ASP A 150 16.56 11.89 0.23
C ASP A 150 15.93 12.94 1.16
N ILE A 151 16.75 13.80 1.79
CA ILE A 151 16.27 14.90 2.64
C ILE A 151 15.44 15.89 1.80
N VAL A 152 15.96 16.28 0.63
CA VAL A 152 15.28 17.22 -0.28
C VAL A 152 13.96 16.63 -0.76
N ASP A 153 13.97 15.38 -1.21
CA ASP A 153 12.78 14.69 -1.74
C ASP A 153 11.69 14.56 -0.67
N VAL A 154 12.03 14.10 0.53
CA VAL A 154 11.07 13.96 1.64
C VAL A 154 10.56 15.33 2.11
N THR A 155 11.40 16.37 2.08
CA THR A 155 10.97 17.74 2.38
C THR A 155 9.97 18.25 1.34
N ALA A 156 10.25 18.04 0.06
CA ALA A 156 9.35 18.42 -1.03
C ALA A 156 8.00 17.68 -0.90
N ILE A 157 8.02 16.38 -0.61
CA ILE A 157 6.82 15.59 -0.37
C ILE A 157 6.04 16.12 0.84
N ALA A 158 6.71 16.42 1.95
CA ALA A 158 6.05 16.94 3.16
C ALA A 158 5.32 18.27 2.89
N LEU A 159 5.87 19.13 2.02
CA LEU A 159 5.23 20.37 1.60
C LEU A 159 3.99 20.11 0.73
N LEU A 160 4.04 19.13 -0.16
CA LEU A 160 2.91 18.75 -1.03
C LEU A 160 1.80 18.04 -0.27
N MET A 161 2.12 17.36 0.83
CA MET A 161 1.14 16.77 1.74
C MET A 161 0.39 17.80 2.59
N LYS A 162 0.86 19.06 2.61
CA LYS A 162 0.25 20.14 3.39
C LYS A 162 -0.92 20.75 2.58
N GLY A 163 -2.08 20.11 2.68
CA GLY A 163 -3.39 20.68 2.32
C GLY A 163 -4.05 21.30 3.54
#